data_AF-A0A829QD54-F1
#
_entry.id   AF-A0A829QD54-F1
#
_cell.length_a   1.000
_cell.length_b   1.000
_cell.length_c   1.000
_cell.angle_alpha   90.00
_cell.angle_beta   90.00
_cell.angle_gamma   90.00
#
_symmetry.space_group_name_H-M   'P 1'
#
loop_
_entity.id
_entity.type
_entity.pdbx_description
1 polymer ?
#
loop_
_entity_poly.entity_id
_entity_poly.type
_entity_poly.pdbx_seq_one_letter_code
_entity_poly.pdbx_strand_id
1 'polypeptide(L)' 'MNEDLLALADSEAVVLHCLPAHRGHEITDGVIDGPRSAVWDEAENRLHAQKALLVWLLENRR' A
#
# COMPACT_ATOMS: atom_id res chain seq x y z
N MET A 1 12.07 -5.27 4.91
CA MET A 1 11.58 -4.25 5.85
C MET A 1 11.09 -4.94 7.10
N ASN A 2 11.69 -4.60 8.24
CA ASN A 2 11.35 -5.13 9.56
C ASN A 2 11.10 -3.99 10.53
N GLU A 3 10.73 -4.33 11.75
CA GLU A 3 10.33 -3.41 12.82
C GLU A 3 11.46 -2.48 13.21
N ASP A 4 12.70 -2.98 13.28
CA ASP A 4 13.89 -2.18 13.60
C ASP A 4 14.16 -1.11 12.55
N LEU A 5 14.07 -1.47 11.27
CA LEU A 5 14.20 -0.51 10.17
C LEU A 5 13.05 0.51 10.20
N LEU A 6 11.83 0.05 10.44
CA LEU A 6 10.64 0.91 10.50
C LEU A 6 10.64 1.83 11.73
N ALA A 7 11.36 1.48 12.80
CA ALA A 7 11.54 2.33 13.98
C ALA A 7 12.46 3.54 13.72
N LEU A 8 13.25 3.51 12.65
CA LEU A 8 14.08 4.64 12.21
C LEU A 8 13.31 5.65 11.36
N ALA A 9 12.11 5.28 10.88
CA ALA A 9 11.25 6.16 10.12
C ALA A 9 10.54 7.17 11.05
N ASP A 10 9.90 8.17 10.46
CA ASP A 10 9.00 9.07 11.17
C ASP A 10 7.93 8.28 11.95
N SER A 11 7.50 8.79 13.11
CA SER A 11 6.50 8.11 13.95
C SER A 11 5.16 7.94 13.23
N GLU A 12 4.84 8.83 12.29
CA GLU A 12 3.61 8.82 11.49
C GLU A 12 3.80 8.11 10.14
N ALA A 13 4.95 7.45 9.89
CA ALA A 13 5.18 6.74 8.65
C ALA A 13 4.20 5.58 8.46
N VAL A 14 3.61 5.50 7.26
CA VAL A 14 2.73 4.41 6.84
C VAL A 14 3.48 3.47 5.90
N VAL A 15 3.26 2.17 6.07
CA VAL A 15 3.83 1.10 5.24
C VAL A 15 2.90 0.80 4.07
N LEU A 16 3.48 0.82 2.86
CA LEU A 16 2.84 0.45 1.60
C LEU A 16 3.58 -0.70 0.93
N HIS A 17 2.84 -1.52 0.18
CA HIS A 17 3.35 -2.63 -0.60
C HIS A 17 2.30 -3.06 -1.65
N CYS A 18 2.66 -3.00 -2.94
CA CYS A 18 1.71 -3.20 -4.03
C CYS A 18 1.16 -4.63 -4.23
N LEU A 19 1.76 -5.62 -3.55
CA LEU A 19 1.44 -7.05 -3.60
C LEU A 19 1.76 -7.73 -4.96
N PRO A 20 1.94 -9.07 -4.99
CA PRO A 20 2.04 -9.98 -3.84
C PRO A 20 3.33 -9.74 -3.05
N ALA A 21 3.28 -9.97 -1.74
CA ALA A 21 4.44 -9.86 -0.84
C ALA A 21 4.96 -11.25 -0.44
N HIS A 22 6.27 -11.45 -0.47
CA HIS A 22 6.96 -12.58 0.13
C HIS A 22 7.41 -12.23 1.55
N ARG A 23 6.66 -12.79 2.49
CA ARG A 23 6.91 -12.61 3.93
C ARG A 23 8.26 -13.20 4.33
N GLY A 24 9.00 -12.48 5.16
CA GLY A 24 10.35 -12.84 5.60
C GLY A 24 11.47 -12.52 4.60
N HIS A 25 11.15 -12.07 3.39
CA HIS A 25 12.13 -11.63 2.39
C HIS A 25 12.14 -10.10 2.30
N GLU A 26 11.17 -9.50 1.61
CA GLU A 26 11.06 -8.05 1.48
C GLU A 26 10.34 -7.38 2.66
N ILE A 27 9.51 -8.10 3.40
CA ILE A 27 8.72 -7.55 4.51
C ILE A 27 8.46 -8.62 5.59
N THR A 28 8.57 -8.26 6.86
CA THR A 28 8.24 -9.18 7.97
C THR A 28 6.73 -9.23 8.22
N ASP A 29 6.27 -10.32 8.83
CA ASP A 29 4.86 -10.50 9.20
C ASP A 29 4.38 -9.38 10.14
N GLY A 30 5.19 -9.02 11.14
CA GLY A 30 4.86 -7.97 12.10
C GLY A 30 4.76 -6.58 11.49
N VAL A 31 5.43 -6.32 10.36
CA VAL A 31 5.31 -5.07 9.63
C VAL A 31 4.08 -5.05 8.72
N ILE A 32 3.86 -6.10 7.93
CA ILE A 32 2.74 -6.13 6.96
C ILE A 32 1.37 -6.24 7.64
N ASP A 33 1.27 -6.91 8.78
CA ASP A 33 0.04 -7.02 9.58
C ASP A 33 0.02 -6.05 10.77
N GLY A 34 1.04 -5.20 10.88
CA GLY A 34 1.23 -4.26 11.98
C GLY A 34 0.36 -3.01 11.87
N PRO A 35 0.30 -2.19 12.95
CA PRO A 35 -0.60 -1.04 13.05
C PRO A 35 -0.27 0.11 12.09
N ARG A 36 0.94 0.13 11.51
CA ARG A 36 1.36 1.14 10.52
C ARG A 36 1.17 0.66 9.07
N SER A 37 0.61 -0.53 8.86
CA SER A 37 0.38 -1.08 7.53
C SER A 37 -0.91 -0.54 6.92
N ALA A 38 -0.81 0.00 5.71
CA ALA A 38 -1.95 0.33 4.86
C ALA A 38 -1.98 -0.52 3.58
N VAL A 39 -1.30 -1.67 3.57
CA VAL A 39 -1.17 -2.54 2.39
C VAL A 39 -2.52 -3.01 1.84
N TRP A 40 -3.47 -3.33 2.72
CA TRP A 40 -4.80 -3.77 2.31
C TRP A 40 -5.66 -2.62 1.79
N ASP A 41 -5.59 -1.45 2.43
CA ASP A 41 -6.27 -0.24 1.96
C ASP A 41 -5.69 0.22 0.61
N GLU A 42 -4.37 0.14 0.41
CA GLU A 42 -3.70 0.38 -0.87
C GLU A 42 -4.24 -0.54 -1.97
N ALA A 43 -4.38 -1.84 -1.66
CA ALA A 43 -4.90 -2.83 -2.58
C ALA A 43 -6.38 -2.55 -2.94
N GLU A 44 -7.23 -2.20 -1.97
CA GLU A 44 -8.62 -1.81 -2.22
C GLU A 44 -8.71 -0.53 -3.07
N ASN A 45 -7.85 0.46 -2.79
CA ASN A 45 -7.80 1.73 -3.50
C ASN A 45 -7.50 1.58 -5.00
N ARG A 46 -6.94 0.44 -5.45
CA ARG A 46 -6.83 0.12 -6.88
C ARG A 46 -8.17 0.15 -7.59
N LEU A 47 -9.24 -0.38 -6.98
CA LEU A 47 -10.58 -0.39 -7.55
C LEU A 47 -11.10 1.05 -7.76
N HIS A 48 -10.94 1.89 -6.74
CA HIS A 48 -11.42 3.26 -6.76
C HIS A 48 -10.64 4.12 -7.77
N ALA A 49 -9.31 4.01 -7.77
CA ALA A 49 -8.45 4.70 -8.72
C ALA A 49 -8.78 4.30 -10.17
N GLN A 50 -8.99 3.01 -10.43
CA GLN A 50 -9.34 2.52 -11.77
C GLN A 50 -10.72 3.00 -12.22
N LYS A 51 -11.73 2.99 -11.33
CA LYS A 51 -13.06 3.55 -11.63
C LYS A 51 -12.95 5.03 -12.03
N ALA A 52 -12.23 5.82 -11.25
CA ALA A 52 -12.04 7.25 -11.51
C ALA A 52 -11.34 7.48 -12.85
N LEU A 53 -10.27 6.73 -13.14
CA LEU A 53 -9.54 6.81 -14.41
C LEU A 53 -10.45 6.49 -15.60
N LEU A 54 -11.27 5.44 -15.51
CA LEU A 54 -12.19 5.06 -16.57
C LEU A 54 -13.25 6.14 -16.83
N VAL A 55 -13.85 6.71 -15.78
CA VAL A 55 -14.80 7.82 -15.91
C VAL A 55 -14.13 9.01 -16.58
N TRP A 56 -12.95 9.42 -16.09
CA TRP A 56 -12.20 10.54 -16.65
C TRP A 56 -11.89 10.33 -18.14
N LEU A 57 -11.43 9.15 -18.55
CA LEU A 57 -11.15 8.84 -19.96
C LEU A 57 -12.41 8.84 -20.85
N LEU A 58 -13.57 8.42 -20.31
CA LEU A 58 -14.82 8.42 -21.04
C LEU A 58 -15.38 9.84 -21.23
N GLU A 59 -15.24 10.70 -20.24
CA GLU A 59 -15.68 12.10 -20.31
C GLU A 59 -14.76 12.97 -21.17
N ASN A 60 -13.44 12.74 -21.11
CA ASN A 60 -12.43 13.53 -21.82
C ASN A 60 -12.12 13.01 -23.23
N ARG A 61 -12.98 12.14 -23.80
CA ARG A 61 -12.80 11.57 -25.15
C ARG A 61 -13.23 12.49 -26.30
N ARG A 62 -13.22 13.81 -26.08
CA ARG A 62 -13.55 14.84 -27.09
C ARG A 62 -12.31 15.44 -27.70
#